data_AF-A0A2E1L8T1-F1
#
_entry.id   AF-A0A2E1L8T1-F1
#
_cell.length_a   1.000
_cell.length_b   1.000
_cell.length_c   1.000
_cell.angle_alpha   90.00
_cell.angle_beta   90.00
_cell.angle_gamma   90.00
#
_symmetry.space_group_name_H-M   'P 1'
#
loop_
_entity.id
_entity.type
_entity.pdbx_description
1 polymer ?
#
loop_
_entity_poly.entity_id
_entity_poly.type
_entity_poly.pdbx_seq_one_letter_code
_entity_poly.pdbx_strand_id
1 'polypeptide(L)'
;MSKNQDDEEVKESDKISDFKPSSPAMKDWKNKYLDKEAKEPVEDYKEDKKKITEDNWEKVLASDETLSPNQFHITMCKILMAMAFIGGIFALIGYILAPESCSSNEDTIFESLGITIFVLSAVGIPINIIIWLISNFNSDVNSGQIFVWTLLHTGAVFLCMVLFAEYFTQDMFCGCWGFPGEDCS
;
A
#
# COMPACT_ATOMS: atom_id res chain seq x y z
N MET A 1 -42.91 14.35 31.06
CA MET A 1 -42.83 13.78 29.70
C MET A 1 -42.34 14.88 28.76
N SER A 2 -41.18 14.66 28.14
CA SER A 2 -40.51 15.44 27.08
C SER A 2 -39.99 16.86 27.40
N LYS A 3 -38.65 17.08 27.36
CA LYS A 3 -37.92 17.63 26.19
C LYS A 3 -36.41 17.74 26.44
N ASN A 4 -35.66 17.56 25.36
CA ASN A 4 -34.20 17.67 25.16
C ASN A 4 -33.63 19.04 25.51
N GLN A 5 -32.33 19.11 25.86
CA GLN A 5 -31.44 20.16 25.35
C GLN A 5 -29.95 19.75 25.44
N ASP A 6 -29.24 20.10 24.38
CA ASP A 6 -27.87 19.77 23.99
C ASP A 6 -26.78 20.60 24.72
N ASP A 7 -25.52 20.31 24.35
CA ASP A 7 -24.32 21.17 24.41
C ASP A 7 -23.67 21.34 25.81
N GLU A 8 -22.35 21.28 26.02
CA GLU A 8 -21.24 21.81 25.24
C GLU A 8 -19.93 21.22 25.81
N GLU A 9 -19.17 20.44 25.02
CA GLU A 9 -17.79 20.08 25.36
C GLU A 9 -16.91 21.30 25.05
N VAL A 10 -16.71 22.14 26.08
CA VAL A 10 -15.94 23.38 26.00
C VAL A 10 -14.50 23.05 25.59
N LYS A 11 -14.16 23.41 24.36
CA LYS A 11 -12.82 23.31 23.79
C LYS A 11 -11.83 24.10 24.66
N GLU A 12 -10.76 23.41 25.04
CA GLU A 12 -9.63 23.91 25.84
C GLU A 12 -8.87 25.09 25.18
N SER A 13 -9.24 25.49 23.95
CA SER A 13 -8.73 26.66 23.23
C SER A 13 -9.19 28.00 23.81
N ASP A 14 -10.35 28.05 24.45
CA ASP A 14 -11.01 29.33 24.73
C ASP A 14 -10.54 30.01 26.03
N LYS A 15 -9.62 29.39 26.77
CA LYS A 15 -9.04 29.98 28.00
C LYS A 15 -7.73 30.75 27.79
N ILE A 16 -7.12 30.68 26.60
CA ILE A 16 -5.77 31.26 26.37
C ILE A 16 -5.82 32.67 25.78
N SER A 17 -6.90 33.05 25.09
CA SER A 17 -7.02 34.34 24.40
C SER A 17 -7.07 35.56 25.34
N ASP A 18 -7.54 35.39 26.58
CA ASP A 18 -7.70 36.47 27.56
C ASP A 18 -6.48 36.72 28.44
N PHE A 19 -5.36 36.05 28.18
CA PHE A 19 -4.13 36.26 28.94
C PHE A 19 -3.46 37.61 28.62
N LYS A 20 -3.33 38.48 29.63
CA LYS A 20 -2.70 39.82 29.55
C LYS A 20 -1.29 39.79 30.16
N PRO A 21 -0.21 39.71 29.35
CA PRO A 21 1.14 39.57 29.86
C PRO A 21 1.68 40.84 30.52
N SER A 22 2.27 40.70 31.70
CA SER A 22 2.80 41.81 32.52
C SER A 22 4.25 42.19 32.21
N SER A 23 5.06 41.29 31.61
CA SER A 23 6.48 41.53 31.34
C SER A 23 6.80 41.82 29.86
N PRO A 24 7.89 42.55 29.56
CA PRO A 24 8.29 42.85 28.18
C PRO A 24 8.56 41.60 27.34
N ALA A 25 9.19 40.57 27.91
CA ALA A 25 9.51 39.33 27.20
C ALA A 25 8.27 38.50 26.83
N MET A 26 7.23 38.49 27.68
CA MET A 26 5.97 37.79 27.35
C MET A 26 5.12 38.53 26.32
N LYS A 27 5.24 39.86 26.23
CA LYS A 27 4.61 40.64 25.16
C LYS A 27 5.25 40.33 23.82
N ASP A 28 6.58 40.22 23.78
CA ASP A 28 7.32 39.86 22.57
C ASP A 28 6.96 38.45 22.08
N TRP A 29 6.88 37.48 23.00
CA TRP A 29 6.42 36.13 22.68
C TRP A 29 4.97 36.09 22.17
N LYS A 30 4.04 36.81 22.81
CA LYS A 30 2.64 36.91 22.36
C LYS A 30 2.54 37.49 20.94
N ASN A 31 3.26 38.57 20.65
CA ASN A 31 3.24 39.17 19.33
C ASN A 31 3.85 38.24 18.26
N LYS A 32 4.88 37.45 18.62
CA LYS A 32 5.58 36.57 17.69
C LYS A 32 4.78 35.34 17.29
N TYR A 33 3.96 34.80 18.19
CA TYR A 33 3.27 33.53 17.98
C TYR A 33 1.74 33.65 17.91
N LEU A 34 1.11 34.53 18.70
CA LEU A 34 -0.36 34.65 18.74
C LEU A 34 -0.89 35.67 17.71
N ASP A 35 -0.26 36.83 17.58
CA ASP A 35 -0.70 37.85 16.61
C ASP A 35 -0.31 37.50 15.16
N LYS A 36 0.60 36.54 14.99
CA LYS A 36 1.01 36.03 13.68
C LYS A 36 -0.04 35.07 13.08
N GLU A 37 -0.69 34.26 13.92
CA GLU A 37 -1.82 33.41 13.50
C GLU A 37 -3.08 34.22 13.13
N ALA A 38 -3.24 35.44 13.66
CA ALA A 38 -4.37 36.32 13.34
C ALA A 38 -4.19 37.18 12.07
N LYS A 39 -3.04 37.11 11.40
CA LYS A 39 -2.70 37.94 10.22
C LYS A 39 -2.10 37.17 9.05
N GLU A 40 -2.21 35.85 9.04
CA GLU A 40 -2.03 35.08 7.81
C GLU A 40 -3.41 34.90 7.17
N PRO A 41 -3.57 35.19 5.85
CA PRO A 41 -4.75 34.71 5.16
C PRO A 41 -4.75 33.19 5.36
N VAL A 42 -5.86 32.67 5.89
CA VAL A 42 -6.17 31.25 5.85
C VAL A 42 -6.35 30.92 4.37
N GLU A 43 -5.22 30.78 3.66
CA GLU A 43 -5.19 30.07 2.41
C GLU A 43 -5.65 28.66 2.70
N ASP A 44 -6.56 28.26 1.83
CA ASP A 44 -7.36 27.09 1.89
C ASP A 44 -6.51 25.86 1.50
N TYR A 45 -5.63 25.45 2.40
CA TYR A 45 -4.78 24.26 2.20
C TYR A 45 -5.55 22.93 2.31
N LYS A 46 -6.87 22.97 2.58
CA LYS A 46 -7.71 21.78 2.69
C LYS A 46 -8.52 21.51 1.42
N GLU A 47 -8.98 22.53 0.71
CA GLU A 47 -9.79 22.33 -0.49
C GLU A 47 -8.94 21.89 -1.70
N ASP A 48 -7.70 22.35 -1.82
CA ASP A 48 -6.82 21.95 -2.94
C ASP A 48 -6.36 20.49 -2.84
N LYS A 49 -6.05 19.99 -1.63
CA LYS A 49 -5.68 18.58 -1.45
C LYS A 49 -6.88 17.65 -1.60
N LYS A 50 -8.09 18.12 -1.27
CA LYS A 50 -9.33 17.37 -1.49
C LYS A 50 -9.70 17.33 -2.97
N LYS A 51 -9.66 18.46 -3.69
CA LYS A 51 -9.93 18.51 -5.14
C LYS A 51 -8.96 17.65 -5.94
N ILE A 52 -7.66 17.71 -5.66
CA ILE A 52 -6.65 16.87 -6.35
C ILE A 52 -6.87 15.36 -6.11
N THR A 53 -7.53 14.99 -5.01
CA THR A 53 -7.75 13.59 -4.63
C THR A 53 -9.12 13.10 -5.12
N GLU A 54 -10.20 13.84 -4.86
CA GLU A 54 -11.57 13.51 -5.27
C GLU A 54 -11.75 13.54 -6.80
N ASP A 55 -11.22 14.56 -7.50
CA ASP A 55 -11.29 14.65 -8.96
C ASP A 55 -10.50 13.51 -9.65
N ASN A 56 -9.49 12.97 -8.96
CA ASN A 56 -8.66 11.87 -9.45
C ASN A 56 -9.33 10.52 -9.17
N TRP A 57 -9.95 10.34 -7.99
CA TRP A 57 -10.74 9.16 -7.69
C TRP A 57 -12.02 9.07 -8.52
N GLU A 58 -12.74 10.17 -8.72
CA GLU A 58 -13.92 10.20 -9.59
C GLU A 58 -13.54 9.92 -11.04
N LYS A 59 -12.37 10.38 -11.51
CA LYS A 59 -11.86 10.04 -12.84
C LYS A 59 -11.40 8.59 -12.95
N VAL A 60 -10.90 8.00 -11.87
CA VAL A 60 -10.56 6.56 -11.76
C VAL A 60 -11.81 5.68 -11.66
N LEU A 61 -12.89 6.18 -11.03
CA LEU A 61 -14.17 5.48 -10.90
C LEU A 61 -15.06 5.67 -12.14
N ALA A 62 -14.95 6.82 -12.83
CA ALA A 62 -15.66 7.13 -14.06
C ALA A 62 -14.93 6.64 -15.32
N SER A 63 -13.68 6.17 -15.21
CA SER A 63 -12.96 5.49 -16.29
C SER A 63 -13.37 4.03 -16.47
N ASP A 64 -14.63 3.67 -16.18
CA ASP A 64 -15.24 2.43 -16.70
C ASP A 64 -15.48 2.55 -18.22
N GLU A 65 -14.52 3.14 -18.93
CA GLU A 65 -14.29 2.81 -20.33
C GLU A 65 -13.91 1.34 -20.34
N THR A 66 -14.69 0.53 -21.05
CA THR A 66 -14.42 -0.88 -21.24
C THR A 66 -13.06 -1.03 -21.93
N LEU A 67 -12.01 -1.17 -21.12
CA LEU A 67 -10.63 -1.31 -21.57
C LEU A 67 -10.59 -2.40 -22.64
N SER A 68 -9.96 -2.10 -23.77
CA SER A 68 -9.74 -3.14 -24.79
C SER A 68 -9.04 -4.34 -24.15
N PRO A 69 -9.29 -5.57 -24.61
CA PRO A 69 -8.70 -6.79 -24.02
C PRO A 69 -7.17 -6.70 -23.84
N ASN A 70 -6.48 -6.06 -24.80
CA ASN A 70 -5.04 -5.81 -24.73
C ASN A 70 -4.70 -4.87 -23.56
N GLN A 71 -5.40 -3.75 -23.43
CA GLN A 71 -5.11 -2.79 -22.36
C GLN A 71 -5.45 -3.34 -20.98
N PHE A 72 -6.54 -4.10 -20.86
CA PHE A 72 -6.85 -4.80 -19.62
C PHE A 72 -5.71 -5.74 -19.21
N HIS A 73 -5.24 -6.61 -20.12
CA HIS A 73 -4.14 -7.52 -19.84
C HIS A 73 -2.84 -6.80 -19.45
N ILE A 74 -2.52 -5.69 -20.13
CA ILE A 74 -1.34 -4.87 -19.82
C ILE A 74 -1.45 -4.28 -18.41
N THR A 75 -2.60 -3.71 -18.06
CA THR A 75 -2.85 -3.14 -16.73
C THR A 75 -2.74 -4.22 -15.65
N MET A 76 -3.33 -5.40 -15.88
CA MET A 76 -3.20 -6.54 -14.98
C MET A 76 -1.74 -6.98 -14.81
N CYS A 77 -0.97 -7.11 -15.89
CA CYS A 77 0.45 -7.44 -15.81
C CYS A 77 1.24 -6.42 -15.00
N LYS A 78 0.96 -5.12 -15.17
CA LYS A 78 1.61 -4.05 -14.39
C LYS A 78 1.31 -4.16 -12.90
N ILE A 79 0.04 -4.40 -12.55
CA ILE A 79 -0.37 -4.58 -11.15
C ILE A 79 0.32 -5.80 -10.54
N LEU A 80 0.33 -6.93 -11.24
CA LEU A 80 0.98 -8.15 -10.76
C LEU A 80 2.49 -7.96 -10.59
N MET A 81 3.15 -7.26 -11.52
CA MET A 81 4.56 -6.90 -11.36
C MET A 81 4.78 -6.04 -10.10
N ALA A 82 3.96 -5.02 -9.89
CA ALA A 82 4.05 -4.17 -8.69
C ALA A 82 3.85 -4.99 -7.41
N MET A 83 2.87 -5.92 -7.40
CA MET A 83 2.64 -6.84 -6.29
C MET A 83 3.87 -7.71 -6.02
N ALA A 84 4.54 -8.25 -7.04
CA ALA A 84 5.75 -9.05 -6.86
C ALA A 84 6.87 -8.26 -6.16
N PHE A 85 7.10 -7.01 -6.59
CA PHE A 85 8.10 -6.14 -5.96
C PHE A 85 7.73 -5.76 -4.52
N ILE A 86 6.47 -5.34 -4.29
CA ILE A 86 6.00 -4.94 -2.96
C ILE A 86 6.03 -6.13 -2.00
N GLY A 87 5.58 -7.30 -2.46
CA GLY A 87 5.61 -8.55 -1.70
C GLY A 87 7.04 -8.93 -1.28
N GLY A 88 8.01 -8.84 -2.20
CA GLY A 88 9.42 -9.08 -1.89
C GLY A 88 10.00 -8.11 -0.85
N ILE A 89 9.67 -6.82 -0.94
CA ILE A 89 10.10 -5.81 0.05
C ILE A 89 9.47 -6.10 1.42
N PHE A 90 8.20 -6.50 1.47
CA PHE A 90 7.51 -6.80 2.72
C PHE A 90 8.06 -8.07 3.38
N ALA A 91 8.36 -9.11 2.57
CA ALA A 91 9.05 -10.30 3.06
C ALA A 91 10.42 -9.96 3.66
N LEU A 92 11.20 -9.10 3.01
CA LEU A 92 12.45 -8.58 3.55
C LEU A 92 12.26 -7.85 4.89
N ILE A 93 11.26 -6.97 4.99
CA ILE A 93 10.96 -6.25 6.24
C ILE A 93 10.59 -7.23 7.34
N GLY A 94 9.72 -8.21 7.03
CA GLY A 94 9.34 -9.27 7.97
C GLY A 94 10.55 -10.02 8.51
N TYR A 95 11.44 -10.44 7.61
CA TYR A 95 12.69 -11.10 7.96
C TYR A 95 13.60 -10.25 8.86
N ILE A 96 13.77 -8.96 8.56
CA ILE A 96 14.60 -8.06 9.40
C ILE A 96 13.99 -7.89 10.80
N LEU A 97 12.66 -7.89 10.92
CA LEU A 97 11.97 -7.73 12.20
C LEU A 97 12.00 -9.01 13.06
N ALA A 98 11.98 -10.19 12.43
CA ALA A 98 12.06 -11.48 13.11
C ALA A 98 12.92 -12.47 12.31
N PRO A 99 14.25 -12.37 12.40
CA PRO A 99 15.15 -13.25 11.63
C PRO A 99 15.10 -14.72 12.07
N GLU A 100 14.55 -14.99 13.27
CA GLU A 100 14.38 -16.31 13.88
C GLU A 100 12.92 -16.79 13.86
N SER A 101 12.05 -16.23 13.01
CA SER A 101 10.62 -16.60 12.89
C SER A 101 10.40 -18.11 12.73
N CYS A 102 11.41 -18.84 12.28
CA CYS A 102 11.36 -20.30 12.15
C CYS A 102 11.35 -21.09 13.47
N SER A 103 11.88 -20.52 14.56
CA SER A 103 11.99 -21.21 15.87
C SER A 103 10.87 -20.80 16.84
N SER A 104 10.11 -19.77 16.52
CA SER A 104 9.02 -19.25 17.33
C SER A 104 7.80 -19.17 16.43
N ASN A 105 6.70 -19.84 16.77
CA ASN A 105 5.45 -19.94 15.98
C ASN A 105 4.70 -18.61 15.73
N GLU A 106 5.42 -17.53 15.50
CA GLU A 106 4.95 -16.16 15.42
C GLU A 106 5.60 -15.47 14.22
N ASP A 107 5.14 -15.87 13.04
CA ASP A 107 5.40 -15.17 11.78
C ASP A 107 5.01 -13.71 11.93
N THR A 108 5.84 -12.82 11.41
CA THR A 108 5.48 -11.40 11.42
C THR A 108 4.37 -11.14 10.41
N ILE A 109 3.49 -10.18 10.71
CA ILE A 109 2.43 -9.77 9.77
C ILE A 109 3.02 -9.37 8.40
N PHE A 110 4.22 -8.76 8.39
CA PHE A 110 4.90 -8.33 7.18
C PHE A 110 5.43 -9.49 6.33
N GLU A 111 5.94 -10.54 6.97
CA GLU A 111 6.40 -11.77 6.32
C GLU A 111 5.22 -12.47 5.64
N SER A 112 4.19 -12.83 6.40
CA SER A 112 2.99 -13.50 5.89
C SER A 112 2.32 -12.70 4.76
N LEU A 113 2.18 -11.38 4.94
CA LEU A 113 1.57 -10.51 3.92
C LEU A 113 2.46 -10.35 2.69
N GLY A 114 3.77 -10.20 2.85
CA GLY A 114 4.72 -10.08 1.75
C GLY A 114 4.74 -11.33 0.87
N ILE A 115 4.81 -12.50 1.50
CA ILE A 115 4.81 -13.80 0.82
C ILE A 115 3.48 -14.04 0.14
N THR A 116 2.35 -13.79 0.81
CA THR A 116 1.02 -13.93 0.22
C THR A 116 0.86 -13.08 -1.04
N ILE A 117 1.27 -11.81 -1.00
CA ILE A 117 1.20 -10.89 -2.15
C ILE A 117 2.11 -11.39 -3.29
N PHE A 118 3.31 -11.84 -2.97
CA PHE A 118 4.24 -12.38 -3.96
C PHE A 118 3.69 -13.65 -4.63
N VAL A 119 3.17 -14.60 -3.83
CA VAL A 119 2.57 -15.84 -4.33
C VAL A 119 1.36 -15.55 -5.21
N LEU A 120 0.51 -14.58 -4.83
CA LEU A 120 -0.62 -14.16 -5.66
C LEU A 120 -0.14 -13.64 -7.04
N SER A 121 0.95 -12.88 -7.07
CA SER A 121 1.57 -12.46 -8.33
C SER A 121 2.12 -13.63 -9.15
N ALA A 122 2.79 -14.59 -8.49
CA ALA A 122 3.34 -15.77 -9.13
C ALA A 122 2.24 -16.69 -9.73
N VAL A 123 1.11 -16.85 -9.04
CA VAL A 123 -0.08 -17.54 -9.57
C VAL A 123 -0.69 -16.79 -10.76
N GLY A 124 -0.44 -15.49 -10.89
CA GLY A 124 -0.79 -14.71 -12.09
C GLY A 124 -0.07 -15.18 -13.36
N ILE A 125 1.10 -15.83 -13.25
CA ILE A 125 1.88 -16.30 -14.41
C ILE A 125 1.09 -17.34 -15.24
N PRO A 126 0.63 -18.48 -14.67
CA PRO A 126 -0.14 -19.45 -15.44
C PRO A 126 -1.43 -18.85 -16.02
N ILE A 127 -2.07 -17.92 -15.31
CA ILE A 127 -3.26 -17.21 -15.81
C ILE A 127 -2.90 -16.36 -17.06
N ASN A 128 -1.82 -15.58 -17.00
CA ASN A 128 -1.35 -14.76 -18.12
C ASN A 128 -0.89 -15.61 -19.31
N ILE A 129 -0.35 -16.81 -19.06
CA ILE A 129 -0.03 -17.78 -20.13
C ILE A 129 -1.32 -18.28 -20.79
N ILE A 130 -2.35 -18.63 -20.02
CA ILE A 130 -3.64 -19.06 -20.57
C ILE A 130 -4.28 -17.95 -21.41
N ILE A 131 -4.28 -16.70 -20.91
CA ILE A 131 -4.80 -15.55 -21.65
C ILE A 131 -4.04 -15.38 -22.97
N TRP A 132 -2.72 -15.47 -22.95
CA TRP A 132 -1.92 -15.45 -24.17
C TRP A 132 -2.29 -16.58 -25.14
N LEU A 133 -2.43 -17.81 -24.66
CA LEU A 133 -2.83 -18.94 -25.50
C LEU A 133 -4.19 -18.71 -26.18
N ILE A 134 -5.18 -18.20 -25.43
CA ILE A 134 -6.51 -17.87 -25.96
C ILE A 134 -6.42 -16.73 -26.98
N SER A 135 -5.57 -15.73 -26.74
CA SER A 135 -5.41 -14.59 -27.65
C SER A 135 -4.93 -14.97 -29.05
N ASN A 136 -4.19 -16.09 -29.18
CA ASN A 136 -3.73 -16.57 -30.49
C ASN A 136 -4.88 -17.03 -31.41
N PHE A 137 -6.04 -17.36 -30.84
CA PHE A 137 -7.23 -17.77 -31.58
C PHE A 137 -8.19 -16.60 -31.88
N ASN A 138 -7.87 -15.39 -31.41
CA ASN A 138 -8.71 -14.22 -31.59
C ASN A 138 -8.00 -13.17 -32.46
N SER A 139 -8.52 -12.92 -33.65
CA SER A 139 -7.96 -11.95 -34.61
C SER A 139 -8.07 -10.49 -34.14
N ASP A 140 -8.96 -10.20 -33.21
CA ASP A 140 -9.24 -8.83 -32.74
C ASP A 140 -8.27 -8.41 -31.62
N VAL A 141 -7.41 -9.32 -31.18
CA VAL A 141 -6.50 -9.14 -30.04
C VAL A 141 -5.06 -9.18 -30.54
N ASN A 142 -4.21 -8.31 -29.99
CA ASN A 142 -2.79 -8.30 -30.35
C ASN A 142 -2.05 -9.32 -29.48
N SER A 143 -2.03 -10.57 -29.94
CA SER A 143 -1.42 -11.69 -29.21
C SER A 143 0.08 -11.51 -28.97
N GLY A 144 0.79 -10.86 -29.91
CA GLY A 144 2.21 -10.54 -29.75
C GLY A 144 2.47 -9.55 -28.62
N GLN A 145 1.61 -8.55 -28.45
CA GLN A 145 1.69 -7.63 -27.33
C GLN A 145 1.41 -8.35 -26.01
N ILE A 146 0.36 -9.17 -25.94
CA ILE A 146 0.03 -9.97 -24.75
C ILE A 146 1.21 -10.86 -24.36
N PHE A 147 1.84 -11.54 -25.34
CA PHE A 147 3.02 -12.37 -25.12
C PHE A 147 4.17 -11.62 -24.44
N VAL A 148 4.52 -10.44 -24.97
CA VAL A 148 5.62 -9.62 -24.42
C VAL A 148 5.32 -9.23 -22.96
N TRP A 149 4.09 -8.83 -22.64
CA TRP A 149 3.73 -8.47 -21.27
C TRP A 149 3.70 -9.68 -20.32
N THR A 150 3.26 -10.86 -20.79
CA THR A 150 3.36 -12.10 -20.02
C THR A 150 4.82 -12.46 -19.73
N LEU A 151 5.72 -12.31 -20.71
CA LEU A 151 7.16 -12.51 -20.51
C LEU A 151 7.75 -11.50 -19.52
N LEU A 152 7.39 -10.22 -19.63
CA LEU A 152 7.85 -9.19 -18.71
C LEU A 152 7.41 -9.46 -17.27
N HIS A 153 6.15 -9.85 -17.07
CA HIS A 153 5.64 -10.22 -15.74
C HIS A 153 6.36 -11.45 -15.20
N THR A 154 6.51 -12.51 -16.00
CA THR A 154 7.25 -13.72 -15.61
C THR A 154 8.69 -13.39 -15.24
N GLY A 155 9.37 -12.56 -16.05
CA GLY A 155 10.73 -12.13 -15.80
C GLY A 155 10.85 -11.28 -14.53
N ALA A 156 9.89 -10.40 -14.25
CA ALA A 156 9.86 -9.61 -13.02
C ALA A 156 9.67 -10.49 -11.77
N VAL A 157 8.73 -11.45 -11.81
CA VAL A 157 8.53 -12.41 -10.70
C VAL A 157 9.80 -13.24 -10.50
N PHE A 158 10.41 -13.76 -11.57
CA PHE A 158 11.65 -14.52 -11.48
C PHE A 158 12.79 -13.68 -10.90
N LEU A 159 12.94 -12.43 -11.33
CA LEU A 159 13.93 -11.51 -10.78
C LEU A 159 13.70 -11.27 -9.28
N CYS A 160 12.46 -11.01 -8.87
CA CYS A 160 12.12 -10.88 -7.46
C CYS A 160 12.40 -12.18 -6.68
N MET A 161 12.07 -13.34 -7.25
CA MET A 161 12.36 -14.63 -6.65
C MET A 161 13.86 -14.79 -6.39
N VAL A 162 14.71 -14.41 -7.34
CA VAL A 162 16.17 -14.50 -7.19
C VAL A 162 16.70 -13.48 -6.17
N LEU A 163 16.22 -12.24 -6.20
CA LEU A 163 16.68 -11.18 -5.31
C LEU A 163 16.28 -11.43 -3.85
N PHE A 164 15.11 -12.01 -3.63
CA PHE A 164 14.54 -12.26 -2.31
C PHE A 164 14.51 -13.76 -1.98
N ALA A 165 15.32 -14.57 -2.67
CA ALA A 165 15.31 -16.03 -2.58
C ALA A 165 15.45 -16.51 -1.15
N GLU A 166 16.44 -15.98 -0.43
CA GLU A 166 16.75 -16.37 0.96
C GLU A 166 15.54 -16.16 1.87
N TYR A 167 14.84 -15.03 1.73
CA TYR A 167 13.65 -14.68 2.53
C TYR A 167 12.46 -15.58 2.21
N PHE A 168 12.25 -15.94 0.94
CA PHE A 168 11.19 -16.86 0.56
C PHE A 168 11.50 -18.31 0.95
N THR A 169 12.76 -18.74 0.81
CA THR A 169 13.17 -20.10 1.15
C THR A 169 13.17 -20.32 2.65
N GLN A 170 13.46 -19.30 3.45
CA GLN A 170 13.35 -19.43 4.90
C GLN A 170 11.94 -19.80 5.30
N ASP A 171 10.93 -19.03 4.91
CA ASP A 171 9.53 -19.33 5.24
C ASP A 171 9.04 -20.68 4.66
N MET A 172 9.35 -20.97 3.38
CA MET A 172 8.93 -22.23 2.73
C MET A 172 9.57 -23.49 3.33
N PHE A 173 10.79 -23.38 3.88
CA PHE A 173 11.53 -24.50 4.44
C PHE A 173 11.60 -24.50 5.97
N CYS A 174 10.99 -23.51 6.64
CA CYS A 174 10.82 -23.51 8.09
C CYS A 174 9.60 -24.30 8.56
N GLY A 175 8.76 -24.78 7.64
CA GLY A 175 7.80 -25.84 7.94
C GLY A 175 8.54 -27.13 8.30
N CYS A 176 8.22 -27.72 9.45
CA CYS A 176 8.69 -29.05 9.84
C CYS A 176 8.18 -30.06 8.79
N TRP A 177 8.99 -30.39 7.77
CA TRP A 177 8.60 -31.27 6.64
C TRP A 177 8.46 -32.75 7.03
N GLY A 178 8.21 -33.04 8.32
CA GLY A 178 7.94 -34.38 8.82
C GLY A 178 9.12 -35.34 8.71
N PHE A 179 10.36 -34.84 8.65
CA PHE A 179 11.53 -35.69 8.77
C PHE A 179 11.60 -36.27 10.20
N PRO A 180 11.71 -37.59 10.36
CA PRO A 180 11.76 -38.20 11.68
C PRO A 180 13.07 -37.79 12.39
N GLY A 181 12.95 -36.89 13.38
CA GLY A 181 14.06 -36.43 14.21
C GLY A 181 14.18 -34.92 14.41
N GLU A 182 13.36 -34.09 13.74
CA GLU A 182 13.31 -32.64 14.02
C GLU A 182 12.24 -32.34 15.06
N ASP A 183 12.70 -32.10 16.29
CA ASP A 183 11.88 -31.57 17.38
C ASP A 183 11.63 -30.08 17.12
N CYS A 184 10.55 -29.77 16.39
CA CYS A 184 10.04 -28.41 16.26
C CYS A 184 9.18 -28.10 17.50
N SER A 185 9.79 -27.46 18.50
CA SER A 185 9.14 -27.05 19.77
C SER A 185 8.59 -25.63 19.72
#